data_AF-A0A415MEQ4-F1
#
_entry.id   AF-A0A415MEQ4-F1
#
_cell.length_a   1.000
_cell.length_b   1.000
_cell.length_c   1.000
_cell.angle_alpha   90.00
_cell.angle_beta   90.00
_cell.angle_gamma   90.00
#
_symmetry.space_group_name_H-M   'P 1'
#
loop_
_entity.id
_entity.type
_entity.pdbx_description
1 polymer ?
#
loop_
_entity_poly.entity_id
_entity_poly.type
_entity_poly.pdbx_seq_one_letter_code
_entity_poly.pdbx_strand_id
1 'polypeptide(L)'
;MGSIEKLTQIDYLLVILGFFAILFAAKEIIEIFSYFKKKLRLKTGIDEDKETIENRIKTLEKHDNWQYQEILKISNGIDDIKDNLTKREIKDKAKTVATLRGQLYGLHEKFVTKEYIDKSGLKTFIELGKIYEAAGGDDIYHDKLYPEVMALPIKED
;
A
#
# COMPACT_ATOMS: atom_id res chain seq x y z
N MET A 1 -93.16 17.96 27.94
CA MET A 1 -91.80 18.50 27.71
C MET A 1 -90.70 17.76 28.49
N GLY A 2 -90.94 16.65 29.21
CA GLY A 2 -89.90 15.98 30.01
C GLY A 2 -89.13 14.81 29.35
N SER A 3 -89.54 14.36 28.15
CA SER A 3 -88.93 13.17 27.51
C SER A 3 -87.79 13.49 26.55
N ILE A 4 -87.64 14.74 26.12
CA ILE A 4 -86.61 15.18 25.16
C ILE A 4 -85.35 15.71 25.89
N GLU A 5 -85.49 16.11 27.15
CA GLU A 5 -84.38 16.59 27.99
C GLU A 5 -83.40 15.47 28.39
N LYS A 6 -83.87 14.21 28.46
CA LYS A 6 -83.02 13.04 28.72
C LYS A 6 -82.27 12.54 27.48
N LEU A 7 -82.69 12.92 26.28
CA LEU A 7 -82.02 12.58 25.02
C LEU A 7 -80.84 13.51 24.71
N THR A 8 -80.75 14.65 25.40
CA THR A 8 -79.73 15.70 25.18
C THR A 8 -78.67 15.76 26.27
N GLN A 9 -78.79 14.94 27.33
CA GLN A 9 -77.72 14.73 28.31
C GLN A 9 -76.81 13.60 27.82
N ILE A 10 -75.66 13.97 27.25
CA ILE A 10 -74.62 13.01 26.87
C ILE A 10 -74.08 12.37 28.15
N ASP A 11 -74.22 11.05 28.25
CA ASP A 11 -73.60 10.28 29.33
C ASP A 11 -72.09 10.16 29.06
N TYR A 12 -71.34 11.13 29.59
CA TYR A 12 -69.88 11.18 29.44
C TYR A 12 -69.19 9.94 30.00
N LEU A 13 -69.76 9.26 31.00
CA LEU A 13 -69.20 8.01 31.53
C LEU A 13 -69.28 6.90 30.47
N LEU A 14 -70.41 6.79 29.79
CA LEU A 14 -70.59 5.83 28.69
C LEU A 14 -69.65 6.13 27.51
N VAL A 15 -69.48 7.42 27.16
CA VAL A 15 -68.56 7.84 26.09
C VAL A 15 -67.09 7.49 26.44
N ILE A 16 -66.66 7.74 27.68
CA ILE A 16 -65.31 7.41 28.15
C ILE A 16 -65.09 5.90 28.17
N LEU A 17 -66.06 5.11 28.65
CA LEU A 17 -65.98 3.65 28.65
C LEU A 17 -65.92 3.09 27.23
N GLY A 18 -66.72 3.64 26.30
CA GLY A 18 -66.67 3.27 24.89
C GLY A 18 -65.31 3.55 24.25
N PHE A 19 -64.70 4.70 24.56
CA PHE A 19 -63.35 5.04 24.09
C PHE A 19 -62.30 4.04 24.60
N PHE A 20 -62.32 3.70 25.89
CA PHE A 20 -61.40 2.70 26.44
C PHE A 20 -61.62 1.31 25.85
N ALA A 21 -62.87 0.89 25.63
CA ALA A 21 -63.17 -0.39 24.98
C ALA A 21 -62.56 -0.47 23.57
N ILE A 22 -62.62 0.62 22.79
CA ILE A 22 -62.01 0.71 21.46
C ILE A 22 -60.48 0.63 21.56
N LEU A 23 -59.86 1.33 22.52
CA LEU A 23 -58.41 1.28 22.72
C LEU A 23 -57.92 -0.11 23.13
N PHE A 24 -58.64 -0.79 24.03
CA PHE A 24 -58.33 -2.16 24.42
C PHE A 24 -58.47 -3.12 23.24
N ALA A 25 -59.55 -3.02 22.46
CA ALA A 25 -59.73 -3.83 21.25
C ALA A 25 -58.62 -3.59 20.22
N ALA A 26 -58.22 -2.34 19.99
CA ALA A 26 -57.12 -2.00 19.09
C ALA A 26 -55.79 -2.61 19.55
N LYS A 27 -55.50 -2.56 20.86
CA LYS A 27 -54.31 -3.18 21.45
C LYS A 27 -54.31 -4.70 21.25
N GLU A 28 -55.43 -5.36 21.54
CA GLU A 28 -55.57 -6.82 21.40
C GLU A 28 -55.31 -7.28 19.95
N ILE A 29 -55.85 -6.54 18.97
CA ILE A 29 -55.65 -6.83 17.54
C ILE A 29 -54.17 -6.72 17.15
N ILE A 30 -53.46 -5.69 17.64
CA ILE A 30 -52.02 -5.52 17.38
C ILE A 30 -51.20 -6.66 17.99
N GLU A 31 -51.54 -7.10 19.21
CA GLU A 31 -50.85 -8.20 19.88
C GLU A 31 -51.08 -9.53 19.17
N ILE A 32 -52.32 -9.84 18.77
CA ILE A 32 -52.65 -11.04 18.00
C ILE A 32 -51.90 -11.03 16.65
N PHE A 33 -51.92 -9.92 15.93
CA PHE A 33 -51.19 -9.80 14.66
C PHE A 33 -49.69 -9.99 14.84
N SER A 34 -49.11 -9.41 15.90
CA SER A 34 -47.69 -9.56 16.24
C SER A 34 -47.34 -11.01 16.62
N TYR A 35 -48.22 -11.70 17.36
CA TYR A 35 -48.06 -13.11 17.69
C TYR A 35 -48.08 -14.00 16.45
N PHE A 36 -49.03 -13.80 15.53
CA PHE A 36 -49.10 -14.54 14.28
C PHE A 36 -47.91 -14.24 13.37
N LYS A 37 -47.48 -12.97 13.25
CA LYS A 37 -46.26 -12.59 12.53
C LYS A 37 -45.05 -13.37 13.04
N LYS A 38 -44.87 -13.45 14.36
CA LYS A 38 -43.77 -14.17 15.00
C LYS A 38 -43.88 -15.69 14.83
N LYS A 39 -45.07 -16.26 15.02
CA LYS A 39 -45.32 -17.72 14.94
C LYS A 39 -45.16 -18.26 13.52
N LEU A 40 -45.60 -17.50 12.52
CA LEU A 40 -45.50 -17.87 11.10
C LEU A 40 -44.19 -17.43 10.45
N ARG A 41 -43.29 -16.76 11.19
CA ARG A 41 -41.99 -16.24 10.71
C ARG A 41 -42.14 -15.40 9.44
N LEU A 42 -43.21 -14.62 9.37
CA LEU A 42 -43.49 -13.74 8.23
C LEU A 42 -42.46 -12.61 8.22
N LYS A 43 -41.54 -12.65 7.26
CA LYS A 43 -40.63 -11.54 6.99
C LYS A 43 -41.44 -10.36 6.47
N THR A 44 -41.27 -9.20 7.09
CA THR A 44 -41.80 -7.95 6.53
C THR A 44 -40.78 -7.33 5.57
N GLY A 45 -41.22 -6.45 4.66
CA GLY A 45 -40.30 -5.75 3.76
C GLY A 45 -39.15 -5.05 4.52
N ILE A 46 -39.42 -4.53 5.72
CA ILE A 46 -38.40 -3.94 6.60
C ILE A 46 -37.33 -4.97 7.03
N ASP A 47 -37.73 -6.22 7.28
CA ASP A 47 -36.80 -7.29 7.66
C ASP A 47 -35.94 -7.73 6.46
N GLU A 48 -36.52 -7.79 5.25
CA GLU A 48 -35.82 -8.10 4.01
C GLU A 48 -34.84 -6.98 3.60
N ASP A 49 -35.25 -5.72 3.74
CA ASP A 49 -34.39 -4.55 3.51
C ASP A 49 -33.21 -4.56 4.48
N LYS A 50 -33.47 -4.85 5.76
CA LYS A 50 -32.42 -4.97 6.78
C LYS A 50 -31.43 -6.10 6.46
N GLU A 51 -31.93 -7.28 6.10
CA GLU A 51 -31.08 -8.41 5.72
C GLU A 51 -30.26 -8.12 4.46
N THR A 52 -30.84 -7.41 3.48
CA THR A 52 -30.14 -6.98 2.27
C THR A 52 -29.00 -6.02 2.60
N ILE A 53 -29.25 -5.05 3.48
CA ILE A 53 -28.22 -4.12 3.95
C ILE A 53 -27.12 -4.88 4.70
N GLU A 54 -27.46 -5.77 5.62
CA GLU A 54 -26.48 -6.58 6.36
C GLU A 54 -25.63 -7.46 5.42
N ASN A 55 -26.24 -8.06 4.40
CA ASN A 55 -25.52 -8.87 3.41
C ASN A 55 -24.57 -8.02 2.54
N ARG A 56 -24.99 -6.79 2.18
CA ARG A 56 -24.11 -5.84 1.49
C ARG A 56 -22.94 -5.42 2.38
N ILE A 57 -23.18 -5.11 3.66
CA ILE A 57 -22.13 -4.79 4.63
C ILE A 57 -21.13 -5.95 4.74
N LYS A 58 -21.60 -7.18 4.95
CA LYS A 58 -20.72 -8.36 5.01
C LYS A 58 -19.90 -8.58 3.74
N THR A 59 -20.48 -8.28 2.58
CA THR A 59 -19.78 -8.40 1.29
C THR A 59 -18.67 -7.35 1.18
N LEU A 60 -18.96 -6.10 1.59
CA LEU A 60 -17.98 -5.02 1.64
C LEU A 60 -16.87 -5.33 2.64
N GLU A 61 -17.18 -5.78 3.85
CA GLU A 61 -16.18 -6.16 4.86
C GLU A 61 -15.23 -7.27 4.34
N LYS A 62 -15.77 -8.26 3.63
CA LYS A 62 -14.95 -9.31 3.00
C LYS A 62 -14.04 -8.75 1.90
N HIS A 63 -14.57 -7.86 1.07
CA HIS A 63 -13.82 -7.22 0.00
C HIS A 63 -12.70 -6.33 0.56
N ASP A 64 -13.00 -5.51 1.56
CA ASP A 64 -12.02 -4.63 2.23
C ASP A 64 -10.91 -5.46 2.88
N ASN A 65 -11.25 -6.54 3.59
CA ASN A 65 -10.25 -7.43 4.16
C ASN A 65 -9.38 -8.09 3.06
N TRP A 66 -9.99 -8.50 1.95
CA TRP A 66 -9.24 -9.04 0.82
C TRP A 66 -8.29 -7.99 0.21
N GLN A 67 -8.77 -6.75 0.00
CA GLN A 67 -7.95 -5.64 -0.49
C GLN A 67 -6.79 -5.33 0.45
N TYR A 68 -7.03 -5.34 1.77
CA TYR A 68 -5.99 -5.14 2.76
C TYR A 68 -4.88 -6.20 2.66
N GLN A 69 -5.24 -7.48 2.50
CA GLN A 69 -4.26 -8.54 2.32
C GLN A 69 -3.45 -8.39 1.02
N GLU A 70 -4.08 -7.96 -0.08
CA GLU A 70 -3.36 -7.72 -1.33
C GLU A 70 -2.42 -6.52 -1.23
N ILE A 71 -2.85 -5.44 -0.56
CA ILE A 71 -1.99 -4.28 -0.28
C ILE A 71 -0.78 -4.69 0.56
N LEU A 72 -0.95 -5.54 1.56
CA LEU A 72 0.17 -6.07 2.36
C LEU A 72 1.17 -6.86 1.51
N LYS A 73 0.69 -7.73 0.61
CA LYS A 73 1.57 -8.48 -0.30
C LYS A 73 2.34 -7.54 -1.23
N ILE A 74 1.66 -6.52 -1.76
CA ILE A 74 2.30 -5.50 -2.61
C ILE A 74 3.36 -4.74 -1.81
N SER A 75 3.05 -4.30 -0.59
CA SER A 75 3.99 -3.59 0.29
C SER A 75 5.25 -4.42 0.54
N ASN A 76 5.08 -5.69 0.92
CA ASN A 76 6.21 -6.60 1.13
C ASN A 76 7.02 -6.80 -0.15
N GLY A 77 6.34 -6.95 -1.30
CA GLY A 77 7.00 -7.05 -2.60
C GLY A 77 7.80 -5.79 -2.97
N ILE A 78 7.32 -4.60 -2.60
CA ILE A 78 8.05 -3.34 -2.81
C ILE A 78 9.31 -3.30 -1.94
N ASP A 79 9.22 -3.70 -0.68
CA ASP A 79 10.38 -3.76 0.22
C ASP A 79 11.43 -4.75 -0.30
N ASP A 80 11.02 -5.93 -0.74
CA ASP A 80 11.90 -6.91 -1.37
C ASP A 80 12.58 -6.37 -2.64
N ILE A 81 11.83 -5.64 -3.48
CA ILE A 81 12.39 -5.02 -4.69
C ILE A 81 13.44 -3.98 -4.31
N LYS A 82 13.16 -3.13 -3.33
CA LYS A 82 14.08 -2.08 -2.85
C LYS A 82 15.38 -2.68 -2.31
N ASP A 83 15.28 -3.73 -1.51
CA ASP A 83 16.44 -4.44 -0.97
C ASP A 83 17.28 -5.06 -2.08
N ASN A 84 16.63 -5.71 -3.05
CA ASN A 84 17.33 -6.33 -4.18
C ASN A 84 17.96 -5.30 -5.12
N LEU A 85 17.36 -4.12 -5.30
CA LEU A 85 17.96 -3.03 -6.06
C LEU A 85 19.21 -2.49 -5.36
N THR A 86 19.13 -2.24 -4.06
CA THR A 86 20.26 -1.77 -3.26
C THR A 86 21.43 -2.76 -3.30
N LYS A 87 21.14 -4.05 -3.11
CA LYS A 87 22.16 -5.12 -3.20
C LYS A 87 22.78 -5.22 -4.59
N ARG A 88 21.97 -5.09 -5.66
CA ARG A 88 22.48 -5.07 -7.04
C ARG A 88 23.37 -3.87 -7.30
N GLU A 89 22.96 -2.67 -6.87
CA GLU A 89 23.76 -1.46 -7.04
C GLU A 89 25.14 -1.59 -6.37
N ILE A 90 25.20 -2.10 -5.14
CA ILE A 90 26.46 -2.35 -4.43
C ILE A 90 27.32 -3.36 -5.21
N LYS A 91 26.73 -4.47 -5.66
CA LYS A 91 27.43 -5.50 -6.42
C LYS A 91 27.95 -4.98 -7.76
N ASP A 92 27.15 -4.18 -8.46
CA ASP A 92 27.50 -3.62 -9.76
C ASP A 92 28.60 -2.57 -9.62
N LYS A 93 28.56 -1.73 -8.58
CA LYS A 93 29.67 -0.83 -8.20
C LYS A 93 30.94 -1.62 -7.93
N ALA A 94 30.88 -2.66 -7.10
CA ALA A 94 32.04 -3.51 -6.81
C ALA A 94 32.63 -4.19 -8.07
N LYS A 95 31.78 -4.68 -8.97
CA LYS A 95 32.20 -5.25 -10.26
C LYS A 95 32.84 -4.21 -11.17
N THR A 96 32.28 -2.99 -11.19
CA THR A 96 32.80 -1.85 -11.96
C THR A 96 34.19 -1.48 -11.47
N VAL A 97 34.36 -1.29 -10.16
CA VAL A 97 35.65 -1.05 -9.51
C VAL A 97 36.65 -2.15 -9.88
N ALA A 98 36.29 -3.44 -9.76
CA ALA A 98 37.19 -4.54 -10.10
C ALA A 98 37.62 -4.54 -11.58
N THR A 99 36.70 -4.22 -12.49
CA THR A 99 36.97 -4.17 -13.93
C THR A 99 37.88 -3.00 -14.28
N LEU A 100 37.57 -1.81 -13.76
CA LEU A 100 38.38 -0.60 -13.94
C LEU A 100 39.78 -0.76 -13.35
N ARG A 101 39.91 -1.38 -12.17
CA ARG A 101 41.21 -1.73 -11.57
C ARG A 101 42.04 -2.61 -12.50
N GLY A 102 41.45 -3.64 -13.09
CA GLY A 102 42.14 -4.51 -14.05
C GLY A 102 42.60 -3.76 -15.31
N GLN A 103 41.77 -2.85 -15.82
CA GLN A 103 42.13 -2.00 -16.96
C GLN A 103 43.27 -1.03 -16.64
N LEU A 104 43.24 -0.39 -15.47
CA LEU A 104 44.30 0.49 -14.98
C LEU A 104 45.63 -0.26 -14.86
N TYR A 105 45.62 -1.48 -14.29
CA TYR A 105 46.80 -2.34 -14.25
C TYR A 105 47.33 -2.68 -15.65
N GLY A 106 46.44 -3.06 -16.57
CA GLY A 106 46.86 -3.39 -17.94
C GLY A 106 47.44 -2.19 -18.71
N LEU A 107 46.98 -0.97 -18.43
CA LEU A 107 47.58 0.24 -18.98
C LEU A 107 48.94 0.53 -18.32
N HIS A 108 49.00 0.49 -17.00
CA HIS A 108 50.22 0.67 -16.21
C HIS A 108 51.33 -0.28 -16.68
N GLU A 109 51.05 -1.58 -16.77
CA GLU A 109 52.01 -2.59 -17.22
C GLU A 109 52.55 -2.29 -18.62
N LYS A 110 51.68 -1.85 -19.54
CA LYS A 110 52.10 -1.47 -20.91
C LYS A 110 53.03 -0.27 -20.91
N PHE A 111 52.77 0.74 -20.07
CA PHE A 111 53.60 1.95 -20.00
C PHE A 111 54.93 1.66 -19.33
N VAL A 112 54.94 0.96 -18.20
CA VAL A 112 56.16 0.57 -17.49
C VAL A 112 57.04 -0.32 -18.36
N THR A 113 56.47 -1.31 -19.06
CA THR A 113 57.22 -2.18 -19.98
C THR A 113 57.85 -1.41 -21.14
N LYS A 114 57.19 -0.36 -21.64
CA LYS A 114 57.73 0.51 -22.69
C LYS A 114 58.75 1.52 -22.16
N GLU A 115 58.79 1.75 -20.85
CA GLU A 115 59.58 2.79 -20.17
C GLU A 115 59.27 4.23 -20.62
N TYR A 116 58.15 4.46 -21.31
CA TYR A 116 57.66 5.78 -21.69
C TYR A 116 56.15 5.75 -21.91
N ILE A 117 55.53 6.92 -21.88
CA ILE A 117 54.10 7.11 -22.16
C ILE A 117 53.89 8.20 -23.20
N ASP A 118 52.92 8.00 -24.10
CA ASP A 118 52.47 9.05 -25.01
C ASP A 118 51.36 9.91 -24.37
N LYS A 119 51.14 11.12 -24.87
CA LYS A 119 50.14 12.04 -24.30
C LYS A 119 48.72 11.46 -24.30
N SER A 120 48.37 10.67 -25.31
CA SER A 120 47.04 10.08 -25.46
C SER A 120 46.78 8.98 -24.41
N GLY A 121 47.78 8.12 -24.20
CA GLY A 121 47.81 7.06 -23.20
C GLY A 121 47.75 7.63 -21.79
N LEU A 122 48.50 8.70 -21.51
CA LEU A 122 48.44 9.40 -20.21
C LEU A 122 47.04 9.96 -19.95
N LYS A 123 46.44 10.63 -20.94
CA LYS A 123 45.08 11.16 -20.83
C LYS A 123 44.07 10.04 -20.55
N THR A 124 44.14 8.95 -21.30
CA THR A 124 43.25 7.78 -21.13
C THR A 124 43.36 7.18 -19.73
N PHE A 125 44.59 7.03 -19.23
CA PHE A 125 44.85 6.50 -17.90
C PHE A 125 44.27 7.39 -16.79
N ILE A 126 44.45 8.70 -16.88
CA ILE A 126 43.93 9.66 -15.91
C ILE A 126 42.40 9.70 -15.94
N GLU A 127 41.78 9.71 -17.12
CA GLU A 127 40.32 9.69 -17.25
C GLU A 127 39.73 8.41 -16.67
N LEU A 128 40.36 7.26 -16.93
CA LEU A 128 39.95 5.98 -16.36
C LEU A 128 40.08 5.96 -14.82
N GLY A 129 41.15 6.55 -14.28
CA GLY A 129 41.38 6.72 -12.85
C GLY A 129 40.29 7.56 -12.17
N LYS A 130 39.86 8.66 -12.78
CA LYS A 130 38.75 9.47 -12.26
C LYS A 130 37.43 8.70 -12.22
N ILE A 131 37.15 7.88 -13.24
CA ILE A 131 35.94 7.04 -13.27
C ILE A 131 36.03 5.93 -12.21
N TYR A 132 37.23 5.40 -11.98
CA TYR A 132 37.51 4.44 -10.92
C TYR A 132 37.22 4.99 -9.53
N GLU A 133 37.76 6.17 -9.21
CA GLU A 133 37.48 6.90 -7.97
C GLU A 133 35.99 7.19 -7.80
N ALA A 134 35.34 7.69 -8.86
CA ALA A 134 33.91 7.98 -8.85
C ALA A 134 33.04 6.73 -8.61
N ALA A 135 33.52 5.55 -9.01
CA ALA A 135 32.88 4.27 -8.73
C ALA A 135 33.12 3.75 -7.29
N GLY A 136 33.94 4.45 -6.50
CA GLY A 136 34.29 4.11 -5.11
C GLY A 136 35.59 3.33 -4.97
N GLY A 137 36.46 3.32 -5.99
CA GLY A 137 37.79 2.74 -5.90
C GLY A 137 38.80 3.72 -5.29
N ASP A 138 39.40 3.36 -4.16
CA ASP A 138 40.34 4.21 -3.41
C ASP A 138 41.54 3.40 -2.89
N ASP A 139 42.17 2.65 -3.79
CA ASP A 139 43.25 1.73 -3.44
C ASP A 139 44.50 1.99 -4.29
N ILE A 140 45.07 0.93 -4.86
CA ILE A 140 46.29 0.86 -5.66
C ILE A 140 46.47 1.96 -6.72
N TYR A 141 45.39 2.57 -7.22
CA TYR A 141 45.49 3.65 -8.19
C TYR A 141 46.32 4.82 -7.66
N HIS A 142 46.04 5.29 -6.44
CA HIS A 142 46.78 6.39 -5.82
C HIS A 142 48.13 5.96 -5.23
N ASP A 143 48.17 4.77 -4.62
CA ASP A 143 49.35 4.31 -3.89
C ASP A 143 50.50 3.90 -4.81
N LYS A 144 50.17 3.40 -6.01
CA LYS A 144 51.16 2.77 -6.90
C LYS A 144 51.03 3.20 -8.35
N LEU A 145 49.86 2.96 -8.96
CA LEU A 145 49.75 3.05 -10.42
C LEU A 145 49.97 4.47 -10.92
N TYR A 146 49.35 5.46 -10.27
CA TYR A 146 49.47 6.86 -10.65
C TYR A 146 50.89 7.40 -10.43
N PRO A 147 51.53 7.27 -9.25
CA PRO A 147 52.91 7.71 -9.05
C PRO A 147 53.89 7.11 -10.05
N GLU A 148 53.79 5.80 -10.32
CA GLU A 148 54.70 5.11 -11.23
C GLU A 148 54.50 5.55 -12.69
N VAL A 149 53.25 5.73 -13.15
CA VAL A 149 52.98 6.24 -14.50
C VAL A 149 53.45 7.68 -14.67
N MET A 150 53.26 8.54 -13.66
CA MET A 150 53.66 9.95 -13.72
C MET A 150 55.18 10.14 -13.68
N ALA A 151 55.95 9.13 -13.23
CA ALA A 151 57.41 9.14 -13.25
C ALA A 151 58.00 8.78 -14.62
N LEU A 152 57.21 8.23 -15.54
CA LEU A 152 57.69 7.82 -16.86
C LEU A 152 57.90 9.03 -17.79
N PRO A 153 58.91 8.99 -18.67
CA PRO A 153 59.13 10.05 -19.66
C PRO A 153 57.95 10.10 -20.64
N ILE A 154 57.47 11.33 -20.91
CA ILE A 154 56.41 11.58 -21.88
C ILE A 154 57.03 11.79 -23.25
N LYS A 155 56.64 10.98 -24.23
CA LYS A 155 56.97 11.22 -25.64
C LYS A 155 55.81 11.90 -26.34
N GLU A 156 56.13 12.88 -27.16
CA GLU A 156 55.19 13.37 -28.17
C GLU A 156 55.24 12.36 -29.34
N ASP A 157 54.06 11.94 -29.82
CA ASP A 157 53.95 11.17 -31.06
C ASP A 157 54.60 11.91 -32.24
#